data_AF-K7L9I9-F1
#
_entry.id   AF-K7L9I9-F1
#
_cell.length_a   1.000
_cell.length_b   1.000
_cell.length_c   1.000
_cell.angle_alpha   90.00
_cell.angle_beta   90.00
_cell.angle_gamma   90.00
#
_symmetry.space_group_name_H-M   'P 1'
#
loop_
_entity.id
_entity.type
_entity.pdbx_description
1 polymer ?
#
loop_
_entity_poly.entity_id
_entity_poly.type
_entity_poly.pdbx_seq_one_letter_code
_entity_poly.pdbx_strand_id
1 'polypeptide(L)'
;MSASDTTSFAKLAAANKLSTRLPEFCSAAHLLCFQEVRPSLEKHTEDAGFETYNDGQNFTNYGIYFAGGIDAFKNYSKTILVNDFRRYSRSSAGHGESFTGYGEDTNVADKSFHTYSTNAGGGSGEFKNYSSNSNVPDVRFATYFDSIGGRTQSFSSNNEDDNYDRQSFQSYGKNSADAANSFAGYGTNSNVATLAFINYGVEMNVPEVTFKSYAVRTHASTESFANYRDQANIADDSFQSYAKNTKERTKLDFKNYGNSFNPGSDTFKGYAKGAEGDHKVGFTTYNVNTNATFKDYAKQGVSFASYNVSFSSSSESKTIRRSFSPFLIEINCFTLWKKTVGM
;
A
#
# COMPACT_ATOMS: atom_id res chain seq x y z
N MET A 1 38.38 9.67 1.57
CA MET A 1 38.85 8.32 1.20
C MET A 1 40.24 8.39 0.58
N SER A 2 41.21 7.62 1.06
CA SER A 2 42.58 7.60 0.50
C SER A 2 42.72 6.62 -0.67
N ALA A 3 43.85 6.67 -1.39
CA ALA A 3 44.15 5.74 -2.49
C ALA A 3 44.30 4.28 -2.00
N SER A 4 44.84 4.08 -0.80
CA SER A 4 44.93 2.76 -0.16
C SER A 4 43.56 2.23 0.28
N ASP A 5 42.69 3.10 0.80
CA ASP A 5 41.31 2.74 1.16
C ASP A 5 40.53 2.31 -0.08
N THR A 6 40.63 3.10 -1.15
CA THR A 6 39.96 2.84 -2.43
C THR A 6 40.34 1.48 -3.00
N THR A 7 41.65 1.17 -3.00
CA THR A 7 42.15 -0.12 -3.48
C THR A 7 41.67 -1.28 -2.62
N SER A 8 41.60 -1.09 -1.29
CA SER A 8 41.18 -2.11 -0.34
C SER A 8 39.67 -2.39 -0.45
N PHE A 9 38.85 -1.35 -0.49
CA PHE A 9 37.40 -1.47 -0.65
C PHE A 9 37.02 -2.00 -2.04
N ALA A 10 37.74 -1.61 -3.11
CA ALA A 10 37.52 -2.18 -4.44
C ALA A 10 37.79 -3.70 -4.48
N LYS A 11 38.83 -4.18 -3.79
CA LYS A 11 39.08 -5.63 -3.64
C LYS A 11 37.97 -6.33 -2.87
N LEU A 12 37.47 -5.74 -1.79
CA LEU A 12 36.34 -6.29 -1.02
C LEU A 12 35.05 -6.31 -1.83
N ALA A 13 34.77 -5.26 -2.62
CA ALA A 13 33.63 -5.19 -3.51
C ALA A 13 33.69 -6.25 -4.61
N ALA A 14 34.83 -6.40 -5.29
CA ALA A 14 35.04 -7.44 -6.31
C ALA A 14 34.88 -8.87 -5.76
N ALA A 15 35.12 -9.07 -4.47
CA ALA A 15 34.94 -10.34 -3.78
C ALA A 15 33.54 -10.53 -3.15
N ASN A 16 32.59 -9.60 -3.35
CA ASN A 16 31.29 -9.56 -2.67
C ASN A 16 31.39 -9.58 -1.13
N LYS A 17 32.44 -8.98 -0.57
CA LYS A 17 32.74 -8.93 0.88
C LYS A 17 32.74 -7.52 1.45
N LEU A 18 32.37 -6.50 0.67
CA LEU A 18 32.33 -5.10 1.13
C LEU A 18 31.42 -4.92 2.36
N SER A 19 30.31 -5.67 2.45
CA SER A 19 29.40 -5.64 3.60
C SER A 19 30.09 -5.91 4.95
N THR A 20 31.17 -6.70 4.95
CA THR A 20 31.94 -7.03 6.17
C THR A 20 32.73 -5.85 6.73
N ARG A 21 32.94 -4.79 5.94
CA ARG A 21 33.67 -3.56 6.28
C ARG A 21 32.86 -2.31 5.91
N LEU A 22 31.54 -2.45 5.86
CA LEU A 22 30.65 -1.38 5.40
C LEU A 22 30.74 -0.13 6.28
N PRO A 23 30.79 -0.22 7.63
CA PRO A 23 30.97 0.97 8.46
C PRO A 23 32.26 1.72 8.15
N GLU A 24 33.38 1.01 7.96
CA GLU A 24 34.67 1.62 7.63
C GLU A 24 34.69 2.25 6.24
N PHE A 25 34.10 1.58 5.24
CA PHE A 25 33.93 2.13 3.89
C PHE A 25 33.16 3.45 3.92
N CYS A 26 32.05 3.47 4.64
CA CYS A 26 31.14 4.60 4.63
C CYS A 26 31.68 5.79 5.43
N SER A 27 32.36 5.52 6.55
CA SER A 27 33.13 6.54 7.25
C SER A 27 34.21 7.15 6.34
N ALA A 28 34.98 6.32 5.63
CA ALA A 28 36.06 6.78 4.74
C ALA A 28 35.55 7.54 3.51
N ALA A 29 34.35 7.20 3.02
CA ALA A 29 33.70 7.81 1.87
C ALA A 29 32.77 8.99 2.23
N HIS A 30 32.60 9.31 3.52
CA HIS A 30 31.61 10.27 4.01
C HIS A 30 30.17 9.96 3.53
N LEU A 31 29.85 8.67 3.47
CA LEU A 31 28.53 8.16 3.10
C LEU A 31 27.74 7.77 4.36
N LEU A 32 26.44 8.03 4.34
CA LEU A 32 25.51 7.39 5.26
C LEU A 32 25.32 5.95 4.80
N CYS A 33 25.72 5.00 5.63
CA CYS A 33 25.45 3.58 5.39
C CYS A 33 24.78 2.97 6.58
N PHE A 34 23.73 2.23 6.25
CA PHE A 34 22.94 1.49 7.20
C PHE A 34 23.63 0.17 7.49
N GLN A 35 23.76 -0.16 8.77
CA GLN A 35 24.27 -1.46 9.17
C GLN A 35 23.22 -2.51 8.79
N GLU A 36 23.65 -3.61 8.15
CA GLU A 36 22.76 -4.76 7.93
C GLU A 36 22.28 -5.27 9.29
N VAL A 37 20.97 -5.17 9.51
CA VAL A 37 20.38 -5.61 10.76
C VAL A 37 20.28 -7.13 10.72
N ARG A 38 20.92 -7.78 11.69
CA ARG A 38 20.96 -9.24 11.74
C ARG A 38 19.58 -9.78 12.16
N PRO A 39 19.06 -10.81 11.47
CA PRO A 39 17.82 -11.45 11.88
C PRO A 39 17.98 -12.12 13.24
N SER A 40 17.06 -11.88 14.18
CA SER A 40 16.92 -12.70 15.38
C SER A 40 16.17 -13.99 15.03
N LEU A 41 16.70 -15.14 15.44
CA LEU A 41 16.03 -16.44 15.31
C LEU A 41 15.16 -16.79 16.52
N GLU A 42 15.02 -15.86 17.46
CA GLU A 42 14.20 -16.03 18.64
C GLU A 42 12.74 -16.31 18.25
N LYS A 43 12.14 -17.27 18.96
CA LYS A 43 10.74 -17.66 18.77
C LYS A 43 9.98 -17.29 20.03
N HIS A 44 8.86 -16.61 19.85
CA HIS A 44 7.94 -16.31 20.92
C HIS A 44 6.73 -17.22 20.77
N THR A 45 6.55 -18.11 21.74
CA THR A 45 5.52 -19.17 21.76
C THR A 45 4.44 -18.89 22.81
N GLU A 46 4.36 -17.66 23.31
CA GLU A 46 3.31 -17.19 24.21
C GLU A 46 2.82 -15.82 23.76
N ASP A 47 1.57 -15.52 24.10
CA ASP A 47 0.96 -14.20 23.89
C ASP A 47 1.74 -13.13 24.65
N ALA A 48 2.04 -11.99 24.01
CA ALA A 48 2.73 -10.90 24.68
C ALA A 48 2.29 -9.50 24.19
N GLY A 49 2.42 -8.53 25.10
CA GLY A 49 2.20 -7.11 24.85
C GLY A 49 3.50 -6.33 24.99
N PHE A 50 4.02 -5.79 23.89
CA PHE A 50 5.22 -4.95 23.91
C PHE A 50 4.83 -3.48 23.92
N GLU A 51 5.16 -2.73 24.98
CA GLU A 51 4.83 -1.30 25.06
C GLU A 51 5.84 -0.40 24.32
N THR A 52 7.09 -0.82 24.25
CA THR A 52 8.17 -0.15 23.52
C THR A 52 9.24 -1.18 23.17
N TYR A 53 9.67 -1.21 21.92
CA TYR A 53 10.72 -2.13 21.49
C TYR A 53 11.75 -1.39 20.62
N ASN A 54 12.95 -1.19 21.19
CA ASN A 54 14.02 -0.39 20.59
C ASN A 54 15.38 -1.13 20.57
N ASP A 55 15.39 -2.45 20.74
CA ASP A 55 16.62 -3.20 21.01
C ASP A 55 17.53 -3.41 19.81
N GLY A 56 17.27 -2.77 18.66
CA GLY A 56 18.06 -2.92 17.43
C GLY A 56 18.00 -4.33 16.81
N GLN A 57 17.32 -5.28 17.47
CA GLN A 57 17.16 -6.66 17.01
C GLN A 57 15.93 -6.78 16.13
N ASN A 58 16.08 -7.39 14.96
CA ASN A 58 14.95 -7.67 14.08
C ASN A 58 14.24 -8.95 14.50
N PHE A 59 12.96 -8.84 14.87
CA PHE A 59 12.11 -10.02 14.94
C PHE A 59 11.93 -10.63 13.56
N THR A 60 12.39 -11.85 13.42
CA THR A 60 12.18 -12.60 12.18
C THR A 60 10.79 -13.24 12.16
N ASN A 61 10.27 -13.66 13.31
CA ASN A 61 9.09 -14.50 13.41
C ASN A 61 8.39 -14.29 14.76
N TYR A 62 7.13 -13.85 14.74
CA TYR A 62 6.30 -13.72 15.93
C TYR A 62 4.85 -14.15 15.64
N GLY A 63 4.13 -14.69 16.62
CA GLY A 63 2.71 -15.04 16.45
C GLY A 63 2.46 -16.30 15.60
N ILE A 64 3.42 -17.22 15.48
CA ILE A 64 3.33 -18.32 14.51
C ILE A 64 2.66 -19.55 15.12
N TYR A 65 1.68 -20.12 14.40
CA TYR A 65 0.96 -21.36 14.78
C TYR A 65 0.11 -21.28 16.05
N PHE A 66 -0.26 -20.09 16.51
CA PHE A 66 -1.16 -19.94 17.65
C PHE A 66 -2.62 -20.23 17.31
N ALA A 67 -3.33 -20.83 18.26
CA ALA A 67 -4.75 -21.12 18.18
C ALA A 67 -5.50 -20.38 19.29
N GLY A 68 -6.25 -19.34 18.91
CA GLY A 68 -6.81 -18.37 19.86
C GLY A 68 -5.72 -17.58 20.58
N GLY A 69 -6.09 -16.51 21.29
CA GLY A 69 -5.13 -15.64 21.96
C GLY A 69 -5.09 -14.23 21.38
N ILE A 70 -4.33 -13.35 22.02
CA ILE A 70 -4.16 -11.96 21.61
C ILE A 70 -2.70 -11.52 21.77
N ASP A 71 -2.13 -10.98 20.69
CA ASP A 71 -0.81 -10.36 20.68
C ASP A 71 -0.88 -8.87 20.35
N ALA A 72 0.00 -8.08 20.97
CA ALA A 72 0.06 -6.65 20.70
C ALA A 72 1.50 -6.11 20.68
N PHE A 73 1.83 -5.39 19.60
CA PHE A 73 3.01 -4.52 19.55
C PHE A 73 2.62 -3.06 19.65
N LYS A 74 3.40 -2.30 20.42
CA LYS A 74 3.33 -0.85 20.49
C LYS A 74 4.71 -0.22 20.37
N ASN A 75 4.81 0.89 19.62
CA ASN A 75 6.01 1.72 19.49
C ASN A 75 7.27 0.93 19.09
N TYR A 76 7.13 0.09 18.06
CA TYR A 76 8.23 -0.73 17.57
C TYR A 76 9.17 0.11 16.68
N SER A 77 10.48 0.08 16.95
CA SER A 77 11.52 0.79 16.18
C SER A 77 11.42 2.31 16.16
N LYS A 78 10.85 2.92 17.21
CA LYS A 78 10.66 4.37 17.33
C LYS A 78 11.97 5.18 17.27
N THR A 79 13.08 4.62 17.76
CA THR A 79 14.39 5.31 17.73
C THR A 79 15.42 4.67 16.80
N ILE A 80 15.05 3.55 16.17
CA ILE A 80 15.94 2.77 15.32
C ILE A 80 15.81 3.30 13.88
N LEU A 81 16.94 3.67 13.26
CA LEU A 81 16.95 4.17 11.88
C LEU A 81 16.72 3.04 10.86
N VAL A 82 17.17 1.82 11.15
CA VAL A 82 17.11 0.69 10.22
C VAL A 82 16.38 -0.48 10.86
N ASN A 83 15.36 -1.00 10.20
CA ASN A 83 14.62 -2.16 10.72
C ASN A 83 14.10 -3.06 9.60
N ASP A 84 14.08 -4.37 9.84
CA ASP A 84 13.50 -5.35 8.93
C ASP A 84 12.63 -6.36 9.71
N PHE A 85 11.35 -6.02 9.89
CA PHE A 85 10.37 -6.89 10.52
C PHE A 85 9.85 -7.90 9.50
N ARG A 86 10.08 -9.19 9.75
CA ARG A 86 9.81 -10.20 8.71
C ARG A 86 8.42 -10.84 8.77
N ARG A 87 8.02 -11.41 9.90
CA ARG A 87 6.76 -12.18 9.94
C ARG A 87 6.02 -12.03 11.25
N TYR A 88 4.74 -11.69 11.14
CA TYR A 88 3.79 -11.66 12.25
C TYR A 88 2.56 -12.50 11.92
N SER A 89 2.08 -13.30 12.87
CA SER A 89 0.81 -14.05 12.79
C SER A 89 0.73 -15.09 11.66
N ARG A 90 1.86 -15.68 11.27
CA ARG A 90 1.84 -16.72 10.23
C ARG A 90 1.17 -17.99 10.74
N SER A 91 0.22 -18.52 9.98
CA SER A 91 -0.46 -19.79 10.29
C SER A 91 -1.20 -19.80 11.63
N SER A 92 -1.62 -18.63 12.11
CA SER A 92 -2.46 -18.52 13.32
C SER A 92 -3.92 -18.84 13.02
N ALA A 93 -4.67 -19.29 14.02
CA ALA A 93 -6.08 -19.62 13.90
C ALA A 93 -6.90 -18.98 15.02
N GLY A 94 -7.94 -18.20 14.69
CA GLY A 94 -8.80 -17.56 15.70
C GLY A 94 -8.10 -16.53 16.59
N HIS A 95 -6.90 -16.09 16.19
CA HIS A 95 -6.01 -15.26 16.98
C HIS A 95 -6.25 -13.77 16.72
N GLY A 96 -6.15 -12.95 17.76
CA GLY A 96 -6.26 -11.49 17.69
C GLY A 96 -4.88 -10.84 17.66
N GLU A 97 -4.62 -9.94 16.72
CA GLU A 97 -3.35 -9.23 16.66
C GLU A 97 -3.55 -7.73 16.53
N SER A 98 -2.72 -6.99 17.26
CA SER A 98 -2.59 -5.55 17.09
C SER A 98 -1.13 -5.16 16.90
N PHE A 99 -0.89 -4.22 15.99
CA PHE A 99 0.39 -3.57 15.81
C PHE A 99 0.17 -2.07 15.72
N THR A 100 0.61 -1.31 16.72
CA THR A 100 0.41 0.13 16.79
C THR A 100 1.74 0.87 16.88
N GLY A 101 2.05 1.68 15.88
CA GLY A 101 3.27 2.47 15.87
C GLY A 101 4.47 1.64 15.42
N TYR A 102 4.68 1.60 14.11
CA TYR A 102 5.86 1.05 13.48
C TYR A 102 6.73 2.19 12.97
N GLY A 103 7.84 2.42 13.65
CA GLY A 103 8.87 3.31 13.18
C GLY A 103 8.55 4.80 13.21
N GLU A 104 7.72 5.22 14.17
CA GLU A 104 7.36 6.63 14.40
C GLU A 104 8.57 7.50 14.81
N ASP A 105 8.47 8.81 14.59
CA ASP A 105 9.40 9.85 15.09
C ASP A 105 10.88 9.66 14.65
N THR A 106 11.10 9.27 13.38
CA THR A 106 12.45 9.05 12.85
C THR A 106 12.80 9.97 11.67
N ASN A 107 14.06 10.40 11.58
CA ASN A 107 14.47 11.33 10.50
C ASN A 107 14.76 10.58 9.19
N VAL A 108 15.93 9.95 9.07
CA VAL A 108 16.34 9.17 7.90
C VAL A 108 16.20 7.69 8.20
N ALA A 109 15.00 7.16 8.00
CA ALA A 109 14.66 5.78 8.32
C ALA A 109 14.70 4.88 7.08
N ASP A 110 15.20 3.65 7.23
CA ASP A 110 15.04 2.56 6.26
C ASP A 110 14.38 1.38 6.97
N LYS A 111 13.07 1.21 6.76
CA LYS A 111 12.28 0.22 7.50
C LYS A 111 11.44 -0.65 6.58
N SER A 112 11.48 -1.95 6.80
CA SER A 112 10.67 -2.91 6.05
C SER A 112 9.83 -3.79 6.95
N PHE A 113 8.56 -3.96 6.57
CA PHE A 113 7.64 -4.94 7.15
C PHE A 113 7.22 -5.92 6.05
N HIS A 114 7.64 -7.19 6.15
CA HIS A 114 7.42 -8.14 5.06
C HIS A 114 6.04 -8.79 5.10
N THR A 115 5.68 -9.46 6.18
CA THR A 115 4.44 -10.24 6.20
C THR A 115 3.68 -10.11 7.50
N TYR A 116 2.40 -9.78 7.36
CA TYR A 116 1.39 -9.81 8.40
C TYR A 116 0.39 -10.92 8.02
N SER A 117 -0.07 -11.70 8.99
CA SER A 117 -1.10 -12.76 8.88
C SER A 117 -1.15 -13.54 7.56
N THR A 118 -0.16 -14.41 7.28
CA THR A 118 -0.18 -15.31 6.11
C THR A 118 -0.64 -16.71 6.49
N ASN A 119 -1.46 -17.37 5.67
CA ASN A 119 -2.01 -18.72 5.92
C ASN A 119 -2.78 -18.83 7.24
N ALA A 120 -3.36 -17.73 7.70
CA ALA A 120 -4.07 -17.63 8.96
C ALA A 120 -5.59 -17.80 8.77
N GLY A 121 -6.33 -18.33 9.75
CA GLY A 121 -7.78 -18.58 9.61
C GLY A 121 -8.60 -18.14 10.82
N GLY A 122 -9.69 -17.42 10.64
CA GLY A 122 -10.46 -16.83 11.76
C GLY A 122 -9.69 -15.82 12.62
N GLY A 123 -10.36 -15.03 13.45
CA GLY A 123 -9.70 -14.00 14.29
C GLY A 123 -9.61 -12.63 13.61
N SER A 124 -8.78 -11.74 14.17
CA SER A 124 -8.70 -10.36 13.70
C SER A 124 -7.30 -9.78 13.76
N GLY A 125 -6.91 -8.98 12.77
CA GLY A 125 -5.63 -8.28 12.76
C GLY A 125 -5.80 -6.78 12.52
N GLU A 126 -5.12 -5.98 13.32
CA GLU A 126 -5.13 -4.53 13.22
C GLU A 126 -3.72 -3.95 13.16
N PHE A 127 -3.48 -3.08 12.19
CA PHE A 127 -2.24 -2.32 12.06
C PHE A 127 -2.51 -0.83 12.00
N LYS A 128 -1.92 -0.09 12.94
CA LYS A 128 -2.06 1.36 13.11
C LYS A 128 -0.70 2.04 13.09
N ASN A 129 -0.66 3.25 12.55
CA ASN A 129 0.49 4.14 12.55
C ASN A 129 1.75 3.51 11.94
N TYR A 130 1.70 3.33 10.61
CA TYR A 130 2.90 3.00 9.86
C TYR A 130 3.71 4.27 9.59
N SER A 131 4.84 4.44 10.28
CA SER A 131 5.85 5.49 10.04
C SER A 131 5.31 6.94 10.07
N SER A 132 4.72 7.37 11.19
CA SER A 132 4.30 8.77 11.38
C SER A 132 5.44 9.70 11.80
N ASN A 133 5.30 11.00 11.53
CA ASN A 133 6.20 12.08 11.96
C ASN A 133 7.66 11.86 11.53
N SER A 134 7.91 11.46 10.28
CA SER A 134 9.24 11.09 9.82
C SER A 134 9.72 11.96 8.66
N ASN A 135 10.90 12.56 8.76
CA ASN A 135 11.26 13.62 7.83
C ASN A 135 11.73 13.12 6.45
N VAL A 136 12.54 12.05 6.41
CA VAL A 136 13.07 11.38 5.21
C VAL A 136 12.96 9.85 5.29
N PRO A 137 11.75 9.28 5.44
CA PRO A 137 11.58 7.83 5.53
C PRO A 137 11.69 7.13 4.17
N ASP A 138 12.31 5.95 4.17
CA ASP A 138 12.20 4.91 3.15
C ASP A 138 11.54 3.68 3.79
N VAL A 139 10.22 3.60 3.67
CA VAL A 139 9.42 2.56 4.35
C VAL A 139 8.66 1.66 3.40
N ARG A 140 8.77 0.35 3.64
CA ARG A 140 8.33 -0.68 2.70
C ARG A 140 7.49 -1.73 3.41
N PHE A 141 6.23 -1.85 3.01
CA PHE A 141 5.33 -2.90 3.47
C PHE A 141 5.10 -3.90 2.32
N ALA A 142 5.47 -5.17 2.48
CA ALA A 142 5.25 -6.15 1.43
C ALA A 142 3.82 -6.71 1.45
N THR A 143 3.45 -7.55 2.41
CA THR A 143 2.17 -8.28 2.37
C THR A 143 1.43 -8.21 3.71
N TYR A 144 0.23 -7.63 3.73
CA TYR A 144 -0.56 -7.50 4.95
C TYR A 144 -1.36 -8.76 5.32
N PHE A 145 -1.83 -9.51 4.32
CA PHE A 145 -2.31 -10.87 4.52
C PHE A 145 -2.34 -11.58 3.17
N ASP A 146 -2.20 -12.90 3.22
CA ASP A 146 -2.23 -13.79 2.06
C ASP A 146 -2.77 -15.14 2.49
N SER A 147 -3.64 -15.71 1.65
CA SER A 147 -4.17 -17.06 1.82
C SER A 147 -4.88 -17.24 3.16
N ILE A 148 -5.73 -16.28 3.53
CA ILE A 148 -6.51 -16.33 4.78
C ILE A 148 -7.98 -16.70 4.52
N GLY A 149 -8.64 -17.21 5.55
CA GLY A 149 -10.09 -17.50 5.54
C GLY A 149 -10.81 -16.92 6.75
N GLY A 150 -11.90 -16.18 6.53
CA GLY A 150 -12.82 -15.76 7.61
C GLY A 150 -12.23 -14.85 8.68
N ARG A 151 -11.24 -14.00 8.34
CA ARG A 151 -10.64 -13.04 9.29
C ARG A 151 -11.11 -11.62 9.03
N THR A 152 -11.13 -10.81 10.08
CA THR A 152 -11.32 -9.36 9.98
C THR A 152 -9.99 -8.65 10.04
N GLN A 153 -9.72 -7.75 9.10
CA GLN A 153 -8.43 -7.09 8.94
C GLN A 153 -8.60 -5.59 8.78
N SER A 154 -7.86 -4.81 9.57
CA SER A 154 -7.84 -3.36 9.47
C SER A 154 -6.42 -2.81 9.37
N PHE A 155 -6.22 -1.86 8.47
CA PHE A 155 -4.98 -1.10 8.36
C PHE A 155 -5.28 0.39 8.28
N SER A 156 -4.55 1.16 9.09
CA SER A 156 -4.53 2.61 9.00
C SER A 156 -3.08 3.11 9.07
N SER A 157 -2.62 3.71 7.98
CA SER A 157 -1.43 4.56 8.03
C SER A 157 -1.85 6.01 8.26
N ASN A 158 -1.15 6.65 9.20
CA ASN A 158 -1.24 8.09 9.44
C ASN A 158 0.14 8.63 9.11
N ASN A 159 0.40 8.89 7.84
CA ASN A 159 1.59 9.63 7.44
C ASN A 159 1.20 11.10 7.65
N GLU A 160 1.84 11.77 8.59
CA GLU A 160 1.61 13.19 8.85
C GLU A 160 2.97 13.90 8.82
N ASP A 161 3.03 14.97 8.02
CA ASP A 161 4.08 15.99 8.05
C ASP A 161 5.51 15.58 7.62
N ASP A 162 5.63 14.63 6.70
CA ASP A 162 6.91 14.22 6.12
C ASP A 162 7.35 15.21 5.00
N ASN A 163 8.61 15.69 5.05
CA ASN A 163 9.12 16.68 4.08
C ASN A 163 9.61 16.07 2.77
N TYR A 164 10.08 14.82 2.80
CA TYR A 164 10.47 14.04 1.63
C TYR A 164 10.29 12.56 1.96
N ASP A 165 9.51 11.83 1.17
CA ASP A 165 9.12 10.49 1.55
C ASP A 165 9.26 9.51 0.38
N ARG A 166 9.75 8.30 0.65
CA ARG A 166 9.68 7.17 -0.28
C ARG A 166 8.99 6.00 0.40
N GLN A 167 7.78 5.66 -0.05
CA GLN A 167 7.06 4.52 0.49
C GLN A 167 6.56 3.58 -0.57
N SER A 168 6.54 2.29 -0.20
CA SER A 168 5.87 1.28 -1.01
C SER A 168 5.04 0.33 -0.16
N PHE A 169 3.88 -0.02 -0.68
CA PHE A 169 2.98 -1.03 -0.15
C PHE A 169 2.69 -2.04 -1.26
N GLN A 170 3.19 -3.27 -1.15
CA GLN A 170 3.07 -4.23 -2.25
C GLN A 170 1.70 -4.91 -2.30
N SER A 171 1.14 -5.33 -1.17
CA SER A 171 -0.09 -6.12 -1.18
C SER A 171 -0.88 -6.02 0.11
N TYR A 172 -2.07 -5.44 0.02
CA TYR A 172 -3.09 -5.55 1.05
C TYR A 172 -4.11 -6.59 0.63
N GLY A 173 -3.88 -7.83 1.05
CA GLY A 173 -4.77 -8.94 0.78
C GLY A 173 -4.60 -9.64 -0.56
N LYS A 174 -4.42 -10.95 -0.48
CA LYS A 174 -4.22 -11.83 -1.62
C LYS A 174 -4.79 -13.24 -1.36
N ASN A 175 -5.31 -13.93 -2.38
CA ASN A 175 -5.70 -15.36 -2.34
C ASN A 175 -6.63 -15.73 -1.17
N SER A 176 -7.48 -14.82 -0.73
CA SER A 176 -8.20 -14.95 0.54
C SER A 176 -9.70 -15.08 0.33
N ALA A 177 -10.37 -15.79 1.24
CA ALA A 177 -11.82 -16.02 1.19
C ALA A 177 -12.52 -15.44 2.42
N ASP A 178 -13.69 -14.83 2.20
CA ASP A 178 -14.58 -14.33 3.27
C ASP A 178 -13.87 -13.41 4.29
N ALA A 179 -12.94 -12.59 3.80
CA ALA A 179 -12.21 -11.64 4.65
C ALA A 179 -12.89 -10.27 4.64
N ALA A 180 -13.15 -9.74 5.83
CA ALA A 180 -13.69 -8.40 6.02
C ALA A 180 -12.54 -7.41 6.23
N ASN A 181 -12.39 -6.46 5.31
CA ASN A 181 -11.17 -5.68 5.13
C ASN A 181 -11.44 -4.18 5.15
N SER A 182 -10.74 -3.46 6.02
CA SER A 182 -10.85 -2.00 6.12
C SER A 182 -9.49 -1.31 6.05
N PHE A 183 -9.32 -0.47 5.05
CA PHE A 183 -8.10 0.30 4.81
C PHE A 183 -8.42 1.79 4.89
N ALA A 184 -7.95 2.46 5.95
CA ALA A 184 -8.33 3.83 6.26
C ALA A 184 -7.63 4.87 5.37
N GLY A 185 -6.39 4.61 4.97
CA GLY A 185 -5.75 5.41 3.93
C GLY A 185 -4.24 5.29 3.89
N TYR A 186 -3.67 5.84 2.82
CA TYR A 186 -2.23 5.82 2.50
C TYR A 186 -1.86 7.06 1.69
N GLY A 187 -0.75 7.72 2.06
CA GLY A 187 -0.34 8.99 1.44
C GLY A 187 -1.25 10.16 1.80
N THR A 188 -1.21 10.63 3.04
CA THR A 188 -1.99 11.79 3.50
C THR A 188 -1.02 12.92 3.86
N ASN A 189 -1.37 14.16 3.51
CA ASN A 189 -0.61 15.38 3.85
C ASN A 189 0.88 15.37 3.47
N SER A 190 1.31 14.51 2.55
CA SER A 190 2.73 14.37 2.19
C SER A 190 3.21 15.51 1.30
N ASN A 191 4.44 15.99 1.54
CA ASN A 191 5.13 16.97 0.71
C ASN A 191 6.33 16.32 0.01
N VAL A 192 6.49 16.53 -1.30
CA VAL A 192 7.60 15.96 -2.10
C VAL A 192 7.77 14.45 -1.86
N ALA A 193 6.69 13.67 -2.06
CA ALA A 193 6.69 12.23 -1.80
C ALA A 193 6.75 11.38 -3.07
N THR A 194 7.32 10.19 -2.96
CA THR A 194 7.23 9.10 -3.95
C THR A 194 6.53 7.91 -3.33
N LEU A 195 5.26 7.69 -3.67
CA LEU A 195 4.44 6.62 -3.08
C LEU A 195 4.05 5.58 -4.13
N ALA A 196 4.11 4.30 -3.75
CA ALA A 196 3.69 3.21 -4.61
C ALA A 196 2.80 2.22 -3.85
N PHE A 197 1.62 1.94 -4.38
CA PHE A 197 0.71 0.91 -3.86
C PHE A 197 0.41 -0.09 -4.97
N ILE A 198 0.83 -1.34 -4.82
CA ILE A 198 0.78 -2.29 -5.93
C ILE A 198 -0.55 -3.05 -5.96
N ASN A 199 -0.95 -3.71 -4.87
CA ASN A 199 -2.13 -4.59 -4.90
C ASN A 199 -3.05 -4.37 -3.69
N TYR A 200 -4.34 -4.21 -3.96
CA TYR A 200 -5.39 -4.25 -2.96
C TYR A 200 -6.41 -5.34 -3.32
N GLY A 201 -6.54 -6.36 -2.48
CA GLY A 201 -7.54 -7.42 -2.57
C GLY A 201 -7.53 -8.22 -3.87
N VAL A 202 -6.34 -8.64 -4.33
CA VAL A 202 -6.19 -9.40 -5.58
C VAL A 202 -6.46 -10.88 -5.36
N GLU A 203 -7.06 -11.55 -6.35
CA GLU A 203 -7.37 -13.00 -6.30
C GLU A 203 -8.21 -13.40 -5.07
N MET A 204 -9.03 -12.48 -4.54
CA MET A 204 -9.87 -12.71 -3.37
C MET A 204 -11.25 -13.24 -3.75
N ASN A 205 -11.84 -14.09 -2.90
CA ASN A 205 -13.17 -14.66 -3.08
C ASN A 205 -14.16 -14.15 -2.03
N VAL A 206 -15.23 -13.50 -2.47
CA VAL A 206 -16.23 -12.87 -1.60
C VAL A 206 -15.67 -11.96 -0.51
N PRO A 207 -14.72 -11.07 -0.84
CA PRO A 207 -14.25 -10.11 0.14
C PRO A 207 -15.27 -8.99 0.37
N GLU A 208 -15.35 -8.50 1.61
CA GLU A 208 -16.03 -7.24 1.93
C GLU A 208 -14.92 -6.21 2.18
N VAL A 209 -14.79 -5.20 1.31
CA VAL A 209 -13.63 -4.29 1.38
C VAL A 209 -14.02 -2.82 1.38
N THR A 210 -13.36 -2.07 2.26
CA THR A 210 -13.46 -0.60 2.27
C THR A 210 -12.08 0.02 2.19
N PHE A 211 -11.79 0.73 1.10
CA PHE A 211 -10.61 1.58 0.95
C PHE A 211 -11.03 3.04 1.04
N LYS A 212 -10.74 3.71 2.16
CA LYS A 212 -11.24 5.08 2.36
C LYS A 212 -10.49 6.10 1.51
N SER A 213 -9.15 6.12 1.54
CA SER A 213 -8.45 7.22 0.88
C SER A 213 -7.02 6.92 0.45
N TYR A 214 -6.66 7.35 -0.76
CA TYR A 214 -5.29 7.35 -1.25
C TYR A 214 -4.93 8.76 -1.74
N ALA A 215 -3.74 9.25 -1.40
CA ALA A 215 -3.22 10.53 -1.86
C ALA A 215 -4.09 11.74 -1.50
N VAL A 216 -4.28 11.98 -0.20
CA VAL A 216 -5.10 13.10 0.28
C VAL A 216 -4.21 14.27 0.65
N ARG A 217 -4.50 15.47 0.12
CA ARG A 217 -3.79 16.72 0.44
C ARG A 217 -2.28 16.68 0.16
N THR A 218 -1.84 15.91 -0.82
CA THR A 218 -0.42 15.81 -1.17
C THR A 218 0.03 16.94 -2.09
N HIS A 219 1.29 17.37 -1.95
CA HIS A 219 1.88 18.49 -2.68
C HIS A 219 3.21 18.09 -3.32
N ALA A 220 3.37 18.40 -4.62
CA ALA A 220 4.57 18.08 -5.40
C ALA A 220 4.99 16.59 -5.36
N SER A 221 4.04 15.68 -5.17
CA SER A 221 4.28 14.23 -5.03
C SER A 221 4.15 13.48 -6.35
N THR A 222 4.83 12.33 -6.45
CA THR A 222 4.66 11.35 -7.54
C THR A 222 4.14 10.04 -6.94
N GLU A 223 2.92 9.66 -7.28
CA GLU A 223 2.22 8.57 -6.62
C GLU A 223 1.67 7.56 -7.64
N SER A 224 1.63 6.29 -7.27
CA SER A 224 1.13 5.24 -8.16
C SER A 224 0.33 4.18 -7.42
N PHE A 225 -0.80 3.80 -8.00
CA PHE A 225 -1.65 2.72 -7.53
C PHE A 225 -1.83 1.71 -8.67
N ALA A 226 -1.30 0.50 -8.55
CA ALA A 226 -1.33 -0.44 -9.66
C ALA A 226 -2.67 -1.19 -9.77
N ASN A 227 -3.05 -1.95 -8.76
CA ASN A 227 -4.17 -2.89 -8.88
C ASN A 227 -5.11 -2.81 -7.68
N TYR A 228 -6.35 -2.48 -7.95
CA TYR A 228 -7.46 -2.63 -7.02
C TYR A 228 -8.33 -3.77 -7.52
N ARG A 229 -8.37 -4.86 -6.75
CA ARG A 229 -9.26 -6.02 -6.95
C ARG A 229 -9.07 -6.77 -8.26
N ASP A 230 -7.84 -6.79 -8.75
CA ASP A 230 -7.52 -7.61 -9.92
C ASP A 230 -7.82 -9.09 -9.62
N GLN A 231 -8.60 -9.73 -10.50
CA GLN A 231 -8.96 -11.14 -10.44
C GLN A 231 -9.73 -11.57 -9.18
N ALA A 232 -10.40 -10.63 -8.50
CA ALA A 232 -11.25 -10.98 -7.37
C ALA A 232 -12.64 -11.49 -7.82
N ASN A 233 -13.38 -12.15 -6.94
CA ASN A 233 -14.67 -12.78 -7.22
C ASN A 233 -15.78 -12.25 -6.29
N ILE A 234 -16.89 -11.78 -6.87
CA ILE A 234 -18.17 -11.39 -6.22
C ILE A 234 -17.98 -10.65 -4.90
N ALA A 235 -17.98 -9.31 -4.87
CA ALA A 235 -17.70 -8.56 -3.65
C ALA A 235 -18.54 -7.31 -3.46
N ASP A 236 -18.59 -6.82 -2.21
CA ASP A 236 -19.19 -5.54 -1.87
C ASP A 236 -18.10 -4.56 -1.42
N ASP A 237 -17.88 -3.54 -2.24
CA ASP A 237 -16.67 -2.73 -2.23
C ASP A 237 -16.95 -1.23 -2.16
N SER A 238 -16.13 -0.52 -1.39
CA SER A 238 -16.10 0.94 -1.46
C SER A 238 -14.69 1.52 -1.48
N PHE A 239 -14.34 2.19 -2.58
CA PHE A 239 -13.20 3.12 -2.64
C PHE A 239 -13.71 4.55 -2.48
N GLN A 240 -13.47 5.20 -1.34
CA GLN A 240 -14.11 6.49 -1.08
C GLN A 240 -13.41 7.69 -1.74
N SER A 241 -12.08 7.74 -1.79
CA SER A 241 -11.40 8.90 -2.37
C SER A 241 -10.00 8.62 -2.89
N TYR A 242 -9.67 9.20 -4.04
CA TYR A 242 -8.33 9.19 -4.62
C TYR A 242 -7.94 10.60 -5.01
N ALA A 243 -6.71 11.03 -4.70
CA ALA A 243 -6.16 12.34 -5.06
C ALA A 243 -6.97 13.54 -4.51
N LYS A 244 -7.65 13.39 -3.36
CA LYS A 244 -8.52 14.44 -2.83
C LYS A 244 -7.69 15.62 -2.31
N ASN A 245 -8.07 16.84 -2.70
CA ASN A 245 -7.44 18.10 -2.26
C ASN A 245 -5.92 18.19 -2.52
N THR A 246 -5.40 17.49 -3.53
CA THR A 246 -3.98 17.58 -3.92
C THR A 246 -3.64 18.98 -4.45
N LYS A 247 -2.37 19.36 -4.33
CA LYS A 247 -1.85 20.68 -4.71
C LYS A 247 -0.98 20.59 -5.97
N GLU A 248 -0.42 21.71 -6.41
CA GLU A 248 0.35 21.76 -7.65
C GLU A 248 1.50 20.75 -7.71
N ARG A 249 1.87 20.38 -8.94
CA ARG A 249 2.98 19.48 -9.29
C ARG A 249 2.80 18.04 -8.79
N THR A 250 1.65 17.69 -8.22
CA THR A 250 1.32 16.32 -7.87
C THR A 250 0.93 15.52 -9.12
N LYS A 251 1.58 14.36 -9.29
CA LYS A 251 1.33 13.39 -10.36
C LYS A 251 0.87 12.09 -9.73
N LEU A 252 -0.27 11.57 -10.15
CA LEU A 252 -0.77 10.28 -9.67
C LEU A 252 -1.23 9.39 -10.82
N ASP A 253 -0.83 8.14 -10.80
CA ASP A 253 -1.22 7.15 -11.81
C ASP A 253 -1.91 5.95 -11.17
N PHE A 254 -3.18 5.73 -11.52
CA PHE A 254 -3.92 4.54 -11.14
C PHE A 254 -4.02 3.60 -12.34
N LYS A 255 -3.42 2.42 -12.28
CA LYS A 255 -3.39 1.49 -13.42
C LYS A 255 -4.69 0.68 -13.60
N ASN A 256 -5.18 -0.02 -12.58
CA ASN A 256 -6.27 -1.00 -12.74
C ASN A 256 -7.24 -0.97 -11.56
N TYR A 257 -8.53 -0.75 -11.86
CA TYR A 257 -9.60 -0.82 -10.88
C TYR A 257 -10.69 -1.81 -11.30
N GLY A 258 -10.98 -2.76 -10.41
CA GLY A 258 -12.15 -3.62 -10.49
C GLY A 258 -12.10 -4.65 -11.60
N ASN A 259 -10.91 -5.10 -12.04
CA ASN A 259 -10.76 -6.16 -13.03
C ASN A 259 -11.02 -7.55 -12.43
N SER A 260 -12.21 -7.72 -11.87
CA SER A 260 -12.70 -8.92 -11.18
C SER A 260 -13.19 -9.99 -12.17
N PHE A 261 -13.08 -11.27 -11.78
CA PHE A 261 -13.59 -12.41 -12.56
C PHE A 261 -15.12 -12.39 -12.66
N ASN A 262 -15.78 -12.22 -11.52
CA ASN A 262 -17.21 -11.96 -11.47
C ASN A 262 -17.43 -10.64 -10.73
N PRO A 263 -18.17 -9.70 -11.34
CA PRO A 263 -18.41 -8.41 -10.72
C PRO A 263 -19.33 -8.52 -9.50
N GLY A 264 -19.07 -7.67 -8.51
CA GLY A 264 -19.99 -7.42 -7.40
C GLY A 264 -20.46 -5.96 -7.38
N SER A 265 -20.82 -5.46 -6.20
CA SER A 265 -21.26 -4.08 -6.03
C SER A 265 -20.08 -3.20 -5.59
N ASP A 266 -19.57 -2.37 -6.50
CA ASP A 266 -18.45 -1.49 -6.18
C ASP A 266 -18.90 -0.03 -6.19
N THR A 267 -18.36 0.78 -5.27
CA THR A 267 -18.58 2.23 -5.25
C THR A 267 -17.27 2.99 -5.18
N PHE A 268 -16.97 3.79 -6.21
CA PHE A 268 -15.87 4.76 -6.19
C PHE A 268 -16.42 6.17 -5.96
N LYS A 269 -16.35 6.71 -4.74
CA LYS A 269 -17.08 7.95 -4.40
C LYS A 269 -16.46 9.22 -5.00
N GLY A 270 -15.13 9.38 -4.99
CA GLY A 270 -14.50 10.64 -5.36
C GLY A 270 -13.11 10.54 -5.98
N TYR A 271 -12.87 11.31 -7.03
CA TYR A 271 -11.62 11.31 -7.77
C TYR A 271 -11.07 12.73 -7.98
N ALA A 272 -9.85 13.00 -7.50
CA ALA A 272 -9.21 14.31 -7.59
C ALA A 272 -10.05 15.48 -7.02
N LYS A 273 -11.07 15.20 -6.20
CA LYS A 273 -12.01 16.22 -5.71
C LYS A 273 -11.26 17.31 -4.95
N GLY A 274 -11.40 18.56 -5.39
CA GLY A 274 -10.75 19.71 -4.76
C GLY A 274 -9.26 19.84 -5.07
N ALA A 275 -8.73 19.11 -6.07
CA ALA A 275 -7.36 19.27 -6.51
C ALA A 275 -7.14 20.65 -7.16
N GLU A 276 -5.99 21.27 -6.87
CA GLU A 276 -5.64 22.64 -7.28
C GLU A 276 -4.31 22.66 -8.06
N GLY A 277 -4.08 23.74 -8.82
CA GLY A 277 -2.83 23.96 -9.54
C GLY A 277 -2.56 22.98 -10.70
N ASP A 278 -1.31 22.89 -11.15
CA ASP A 278 -0.85 21.96 -12.19
C ASP A 278 -0.70 20.53 -11.62
N HIS A 279 -1.83 19.90 -11.29
CA HIS A 279 -1.89 18.49 -10.92
C HIS A 279 -2.18 17.61 -12.13
N LYS A 280 -1.70 16.37 -12.10
CA LYS A 280 -1.96 15.37 -13.13
C LYS A 280 -2.41 14.08 -12.47
N VAL A 281 -3.68 13.75 -12.62
CA VAL A 281 -4.25 12.53 -12.10
C VAL A 281 -4.67 11.65 -13.27
N GLY A 282 -4.05 10.49 -13.39
CA GLY A 282 -4.23 9.53 -14.47
C GLY A 282 -4.95 8.26 -14.01
N PHE A 283 -5.69 7.67 -14.93
CA PHE A 283 -6.27 6.34 -14.81
C PHE A 283 -6.00 5.52 -16.07
N THR A 284 -5.44 4.31 -15.96
CA THR A 284 -5.12 3.50 -17.14
C THR A 284 -6.29 2.61 -17.57
N THR A 285 -6.84 1.81 -16.66
CA THR A 285 -7.89 0.83 -16.96
C THR A 285 -8.96 0.84 -15.87
N TYR A 286 -10.21 1.07 -16.28
CA TYR A 286 -11.40 0.95 -15.46
C TYR A 286 -12.36 -0.09 -16.04
N ASN A 287 -12.82 -1.04 -15.23
CA ASN A 287 -13.74 -2.09 -15.67
C ASN A 287 -15.20 -1.75 -15.28
N VAL A 288 -16.10 -1.67 -16.27
CA VAL A 288 -17.52 -1.32 -16.07
C VAL A 288 -18.40 -2.49 -15.62
N ASN A 289 -17.85 -3.70 -15.44
CA ASN A 289 -18.63 -4.80 -14.90
C ASN A 289 -19.07 -4.51 -13.45
N THR A 290 -18.46 -3.50 -12.84
CA THR A 290 -18.82 -2.95 -11.55
C THR A 290 -20.00 -1.97 -11.73
N ASN A 291 -21.03 -2.01 -10.87
CA ASN A 291 -22.08 -0.98 -10.82
C ASN A 291 -21.55 0.37 -10.28
N ALA A 292 -20.27 0.67 -10.52
CA ALA A 292 -19.55 1.73 -9.86
C ALA A 292 -19.91 3.10 -10.42
N THR A 293 -20.33 3.97 -9.49
CA THR A 293 -20.75 5.34 -9.75
C THR A 293 -19.71 6.31 -9.21
N PHE A 294 -19.05 7.07 -10.09
CA PHE A 294 -18.27 8.23 -9.69
C PHE A 294 -19.21 9.35 -9.30
N LYS A 295 -19.23 9.72 -8.02
CA LYS A 295 -20.13 10.77 -7.52
C LYS A 295 -19.50 12.16 -7.57
N ASP A 296 -18.18 12.26 -7.41
CA ASP A 296 -17.45 13.53 -7.37
C ASP A 296 -16.12 13.46 -8.14
N TYR A 297 -15.81 14.46 -8.98
CA TYR A 297 -14.51 14.54 -9.67
C TYR A 297 -13.99 15.97 -9.94
N ALA A 298 -12.68 16.13 -10.15
CA ALA A 298 -12.10 17.39 -10.64
C ALA A 298 -12.34 17.60 -12.15
N LYS A 299 -12.61 18.84 -12.54
CA LYS A 299 -12.94 19.23 -13.92
C LYS A 299 -11.71 19.44 -14.82
N GLN A 300 -10.52 19.57 -14.24
CA GLN A 300 -9.27 19.82 -14.95
C GLN A 300 -8.17 18.93 -14.34
N GLY A 301 -7.06 18.72 -15.05
CA GLY A 301 -5.91 17.94 -14.55
C GLY A 301 -6.15 16.42 -14.44
N VAL A 302 -7.28 15.93 -14.94
CA VAL A 302 -7.71 14.52 -14.91
C VAL A 302 -7.61 13.89 -16.31
N SER A 303 -7.10 12.67 -16.39
CA SER A 303 -7.00 11.91 -17.64
C SER A 303 -7.34 10.42 -17.47
N PHE A 304 -8.00 9.84 -18.47
CA PHE A 304 -8.31 8.41 -18.55
C PHE A 304 -7.74 7.85 -19.86
N ALA A 305 -6.89 6.82 -19.79
CA ALA A 305 -6.27 6.23 -20.98
C ALA A 305 -7.20 5.20 -21.66
N SER A 306 -7.91 4.38 -20.87
CA SER A 306 -8.83 3.38 -21.41
C SER A 306 -9.96 3.06 -20.43
N TYR A 307 -11.08 2.61 -20.99
CA TYR A 307 -12.26 2.13 -20.28
C TYR A 307 -12.67 0.81 -20.94
N ASN A 308 -12.94 -0.22 -20.15
CA ASN A 308 -13.29 -1.54 -20.66
C ASN A 308 -14.81 -1.71 -20.54
N VAL A 309 -15.54 -1.67 -21.66
CA VAL A 309 -16.99 -1.90 -21.70
C VAL A 309 -17.28 -3.31 -22.14
N SER A 310 -17.76 -4.15 -21.21
CA SER A 310 -18.35 -5.44 -21.56
C SER A 310 -19.87 -5.27 -21.63
N PHE A 311 -20.43 -5.14 -22.83
CA PHE A 311 -21.87 -5.29 -23.00
C PHE A 311 -22.21 -6.78 -22.99
N SER A 312 -23.08 -7.22 -22.09
CA SER A 312 -23.72 -8.53 -22.20
C SER A 312 -24.77 -8.48 -23.31
N SER A 313 -24.34 -8.49 -24.56
CA SER A 313 -25.19 -8.98 -25.65
C SER A 313 -24.58 -10.27 -26.16
N SER A 314 -25.37 -11.33 -26.08
CA SER A 314 -25.13 -12.68 -26.59
C SER A 314 -24.11 -12.77 -27.74
N SER A 315 -23.16 -13.68 -27.57
CA SER A 315 -22.24 -14.25 -28.58
C SER A 315 -21.37 -13.26 -29.36
N GLU A 316 -20.29 -12.81 -28.71
CA GLU A 316 -18.91 -12.63 -29.23
C GLU A 316 -18.21 -11.55 -28.37
N SER A 317 -17.24 -11.96 -27.55
CA SER A 317 -16.39 -11.03 -26.81
C SER A 317 -15.50 -10.27 -27.79
N LYS A 318 -15.86 -9.02 -28.11
CA LYS A 318 -14.97 -8.06 -28.77
C LYS A 318 -14.53 -7.01 -27.76
N THR A 319 -13.26 -7.07 -27.36
CA THR A 319 -12.59 -6.00 -26.62
C THR A 319 -12.47 -4.77 -27.53
N ILE A 320 -13.27 -3.74 -27.30
CA ILE A 320 -13.15 -2.47 -28.02
C ILE A 320 -12.22 -1.55 -27.23
N ARG A 321 -10.94 -1.44 -27.65
CA ARG A 321 -10.03 -0.40 -27.16
C ARG A 321 -10.39 0.93 -27.84
N ARG A 322 -10.97 1.89 -27.12
CA ARG A 322 -11.13 3.26 -27.63
C ARG A 322 -10.30 4.23 -26.79
N SER A 323 -9.35 4.90 -27.42
CA SER A 323 -8.70 6.09 -26.86
C SER A 323 -9.60 7.29 -27.13
N PHE A 324 -10.01 8.04 -26.10
CA PHE A 324 -10.70 9.32 -26.28
C PHE A 324 -9.95 10.45 -25.59
N SER A 325 -9.93 11.59 -26.27
CA SER A 325 -9.46 12.88 -25.73
C SER A 325 -10.31 13.28 -24.50
N PRO A 326 -9.75 13.98 -23.50
CA PRO A 326 -10.46 14.40 -22.29
C PRO A 326 -11.79 15.12 -22.57
N PHE A 327 -11.87 15.85 -23.68
CA PHE A 327 -13.07 16.58 -24.11
C PHE A 327 -14.23 15.67 -24.59
N LEU A 328 -13.93 14.43 -24.99
CA LEU A 328 -14.92 13.44 -25.44
C LEU A 328 -15.48 12.57 -24.30
N ILE A 329 -14.83 12.60 -23.13
CA ILE A 329 -15.33 11.98 -21.89
C ILE A 329 -16.52 12.79 -21.35
N GLU A 330 -16.42 14.13 -21.36
CA GLU A 330 -17.52 15.03 -20.97
C GLU A 330 -18.81 14.73 -21.76
N ILE A 331 -18.70 14.47 -23.07
CA ILE A 331 -19.88 14.26 -23.93
C ILE A 331 -20.48 12.86 -23.73
N ASN A 332 -19.67 11.79 -23.67
CA ASN A 332 -20.20 10.43 -23.61
C ASN A 332 -20.72 10.02 -22.22
N CYS A 333 -20.13 10.50 -21.12
CA CYS A 333 -20.71 10.28 -19.79
C CYS A 333 -22.05 11.02 -19.63
N PHE A 334 -22.19 12.24 -20.16
CA PHE A 334 -23.47 12.97 -20.16
C PHE A 334 -24.54 12.30 -21.04
N THR A 335 -24.13 11.73 -22.19
CA THR A 335 -25.06 11.11 -23.16
C THR A 335 -25.52 9.73 -22.71
N LEU A 336 -24.66 8.94 -22.04
CA LEU A 336 -25.10 7.69 -21.39
C LEU A 336 -25.99 7.97 -20.17
N TRP A 337 -25.66 8.96 -19.35
CA TRP A 337 -26.43 9.31 -18.15
C TRP A 337 -27.88 9.71 -18.47
N LYS A 338 -28.12 10.49 -19.55
CA LYS A 338 -29.48 10.81 -20.00
C LYS A 338 -30.27 9.58 -20.50
N LYS A 339 -29.61 8.61 -21.13
CA LYS A 339 -30.29 7.41 -21.64
C LYS A 339 -30.69 6.41 -20.56
N THR A 340 -30.01 6.39 -19.41
CA THR A 340 -30.23 5.40 -18.35
C THR A 340 -31.14 5.90 -17.23
N VAL A 341 -31.31 7.21 -17.04
CA VAL A 341 -32.11 7.79 -15.94
C VAL A 341 -33.53 8.19 -16.36
N GLY A 342 -33.90 8.07 -17.64
CA GLY A 342 -35.29 8.32 -18.07
C GLY A 342 -35.75 9.76 -17.79
N MET A 343 -34.94 10.75 -18.21
CA MET A 343 -35.36 12.15 -18.38
C MET A 343 -34.89 12.69 -19.72
#